data_AF-A0A5D4S031-F1
#
_entry.id   AF-A0A5D4S031-F1
#
_cell.length_a   1.000
_cell.length_b   1.000
_cell.length_c   1.000
_cell.angle_alpha   90.00
_cell.angle_beta   90.00
_cell.angle_gamma   90.00
#
_symmetry.space_group_name_H-M   'P 1'
#
loop_
_entity.id
_entity.type
_entity.pdbx_description
1 polymer ?
#
loop_
_entity_poly.entity_id
_entity_poly.type
_entity_poly.pdbx_seq_one_letter_code
_entity_poly.pdbx_strand_id
1 'polypeptide(L)'
;MSIRDRGRIKWTAMMLPEHVKELRDMWEQFEREEKPINDLFTISENEERINYAMEYNLAIMFKVWRDLPGRCEEFTGRVHYINPSDKKLWIECEDGSFERVGFQDVVTVNVID
;
A
#
# COMPACT_ATOMS: atom_id res chain seq x y z
N MET A 1 -2.47 -33.13 16.68
CA MET A 1 -3.43 -32.06 17.05
C MET A 1 -3.37 -31.89 18.57
N SER A 2 -2.97 -30.71 19.05
CA SER A 2 -2.73 -30.42 20.47
C SER A 2 -4.04 -30.19 21.23
N ILE A 3 -4.05 -30.38 22.56
CA ILE A 3 -5.23 -30.08 23.42
C ILE A 3 -5.70 -28.63 23.26
N ARG A 4 -4.78 -27.71 22.94
CA ARG A 4 -5.05 -26.28 22.68
C ARG A 4 -5.88 -26.06 21.41
N ASP A 5 -5.65 -26.83 20.34
CA ASP A 5 -6.44 -26.74 19.10
C ASP A 5 -7.91 -27.09 19.35
N ARG A 6 -8.16 -28.11 20.17
CA ARG A 6 -9.53 -28.54 20.48
C ARG A 6 -10.31 -27.49 21.27
N GLY A 7 -9.66 -26.76 22.18
CA GLY A 7 -10.28 -25.66 22.92
C GLY A 7 -10.68 -24.51 21.98
N ARG A 8 -9.78 -24.12 21.07
CA ARG A 8 -10.02 -23.07 20.09
C ARG A 8 -11.17 -23.41 19.13
N ILE A 9 -11.17 -24.64 18.58
CA ILE A 9 -12.23 -25.10 17.66
C ILE A 9 -13.60 -25.11 18.35
N LYS A 10 -13.67 -25.56 19.61
CA LYS A 10 -14.93 -25.57 20.37
C LYS A 10 -15.45 -24.17 20.67
N TRP A 11 -14.57 -23.23 21.00
CA TRP A 11 -14.94 -21.84 21.25
C TRP A 11 -15.45 -21.15 19.97
N THR A 12 -14.80 -21.40 18.83
CA THR A 12 -15.28 -20.92 17.52
C THR A 12 -16.59 -21.58 17.10
N ALA A 13 -16.80 -22.87 17.41
CA ALA A 13 -18.05 -23.58 17.10
C ALA A 13 -19.25 -23.18 17.98
N MET A 14 -19.01 -22.54 19.13
CA MET A 14 -20.06 -21.95 19.97
C MET A 14 -20.56 -20.60 19.46
N MET A 15 -19.80 -19.95 18.55
CA MET A 15 -20.20 -18.73 17.87
C MET A 15 -20.91 -19.10 16.55
N LEU A 16 -22.00 -18.41 16.24
CA LEU A 16 -22.64 -18.55 14.93
C LEU A 16 -21.64 -18.10 13.84
N PRO A 17 -21.56 -18.79 12.68
CA PRO A 17 -20.71 -18.38 11.57
C PRO A 17 -20.93 -16.92 11.15
N GLU A 18 -22.16 -16.43 11.32
CA GLU A 18 -22.55 -15.03 11.11
C GLU A 18 -21.79 -14.08 12.04
N HIS A 19 -21.73 -14.35 13.35
CA HIS A 19 -20.98 -13.51 14.31
C HIS A 19 -19.46 -13.54 14.05
N VAL A 20 -18.92 -14.70 13.63
CA VAL A 20 -17.49 -14.80 13.29
C VAL A 20 -17.18 -13.95 12.04
N LYS A 21 -18.11 -13.92 11.08
CA LYS A 21 -18.00 -13.07 9.89
C LYS A 21 -18.11 -11.59 10.27
N GLU A 22 -19.11 -11.21 11.06
CA GLU A 22 -19.28 -9.83 11.53
C GLU A 22 -18.06 -9.32 12.29
N LEU A 23 -17.46 -10.16 13.16
CA LEU A 23 -16.23 -9.80 13.83
C LEU A 23 -15.08 -9.60 12.84
N ARG A 24 -14.92 -10.45 11.82
CA ARG A 24 -13.88 -10.22 10.79
C ARG A 24 -14.12 -8.92 10.02
N ASP A 25 -15.35 -8.70 9.58
CA ASP A 25 -15.73 -7.51 8.82
C ASP A 25 -15.54 -6.23 9.67
N MET A 26 -15.84 -6.29 10.99
CA MET A 26 -15.56 -5.20 11.92
C MET A 26 -14.06 -4.95 12.06
N TRP A 27 -13.24 -6.00 12.20
CA TRP A 27 -11.79 -5.85 12.36
C TRP A 27 -11.15 -5.27 11.09
N GLU A 28 -11.58 -5.69 9.90
CA GLU A 28 -11.15 -5.10 8.64
C GLU A 28 -11.55 -3.62 8.52
N GLN A 29 -12.72 -3.23 9.06
CA GLN A 29 -13.11 -1.82 9.12
C GLN A 29 -12.30 -1.01 10.13
N PHE A 30 -11.93 -1.60 11.27
CA PHE A 30 -11.09 -0.94 12.28
C PHE A 30 -9.64 -0.75 11.83
N GLU A 31 -9.13 -1.62 10.96
CA GLU A 31 -7.78 -1.49 10.38
C GLU A 31 -7.70 -0.54 9.19
N ARG A 32 -8.83 0.00 8.72
CA ARG A 32 -8.82 1.03 7.67
C ARG A 32 -8.27 2.33 8.22
N GLU A 33 -7.21 2.80 7.59
CA GLU A 33 -6.69 4.14 7.79
C GLU A 33 -7.55 5.14 7.00
N GLU A 34 -7.46 6.43 7.32
CA GLU A 34 -8.00 7.47 6.43
C GLU A 34 -6.95 7.78 5.36
N LYS A 35 -7.40 7.98 4.10
CA LYS A 35 -6.49 8.35 3.01
C LYS A 35 -5.74 9.63 3.40
N PRO A 36 -4.40 9.61 3.45
CA PRO A 36 -3.63 10.79 3.78
C PRO A 36 -3.82 11.86 2.69
N ILE A 37 -4.10 13.07 3.12
CA ILE A 37 -4.24 14.23 2.24
C ILE A 37 -2.87 14.88 2.13
N ASN A 38 -2.28 14.81 0.94
CA ASN A 38 -1.04 15.52 0.67
C ASN A 38 -1.34 16.98 0.34
N ASP A 39 -0.61 17.91 0.97
CA ASP A 39 -0.65 19.31 0.60
C ASP A 39 0.15 19.57 -0.70
N LEU A 40 0.02 20.78 -1.26
CA LEU A 40 0.68 21.15 -2.51
C LEU A 40 2.21 21.08 -2.41
N PHE A 41 2.76 21.37 -1.24
CA PHE A 41 4.20 21.32 -1.01
C PHE A 41 4.72 19.88 -1.06
N THR A 42 4.06 18.97 -0.35
CA THR A 42 4.38 17.53 -0.33
C THR A 42 4.26 16.92 -1.72
N ILE A 43 3.22 17.29 -2.48
CA ILE A 43 3.06 16.82 -3.86
C ILE A 43 4.25 17.25 -4.73
N SER A 44 4.60 18.54 -4.68
CA SER A 44 5.74 19.08 -5.46
C SER A 44 7.06 18.43 -5.06
N GLU A 45 7.28 18.20 -3.77
CA GLU A 45 8.48 17.57 -3.24
C GLU A 45 8.61 16.10 -3.70
N ASN A 46 7.49 15.37 -3.68
CA ASN A 46 7.44 14.01 -4.22
C ASN A 46 7.71 13.97 -5.73
N GLU A 47 7.16 14.92 -6.50
CA GLU A 47 7.43 15.05 -7.94
C GLU A 47 8.91 15.32 -8.21
N GLU A 48 9.53 16.23 -7.47
CA GLU A 48 10.95 16.56 -7.59
C GLU A 48 11.83 15.34 -7.27
N ARG A 49 11.53 14.63 -6.17
CA ARG A 49 12.25 13.39 -5.79
C ARG A 49 12.13 12.29 -6.84
N ILE A 50 10.95 12.10 -7.42
CA ILE A 50 10.75 11.13 -8.51
C ILE A 50 11.60 11.51 -9.72
N ASN A 51 11.56 12.78 -10.14
CA ASN A 51 12.35 13.25 -11.28
C ASN A 51 13.86 13.07 -11.04
N TYR A 52 14.33 13.44 -9.86
CA TYR A 52 15.72 13.25 -9.44
C TYR A 52 16.11 11.77 -9.54
N ALA A 53 15.36 10.88 -8.90
CA ALA A 53 15.70 9.46 -8.93
C ALA A 53 15.58 8.83 -10.32
N MET A 54 14.71 9.33 -11.21
CA MET A 54 14.71 8.92 -12.62
C MET A 54 15.96 9.37 -13.37
N GLU A 55 16.42 10.61 -13.14
CA GLU A 55 17.63 11.16 -13.79
C GLU A 55 18.89 10.36 -13.42
N TYR A 56 19.00 9.95 -12.16
CA TYR A 56 20.15 9.20 -11.64
C TYR A 56 19.92 7.67 -11.61
N ASN A 57 18.78 7.18 -12.10
CA ASN A 57 18.40 5.77 -12.08
C ASN A 57 18.49 5.12 -10.68
N LEU A 58 18.06 5.86 -9.66
CA LEU A 58 18.09 5.46 -8.26
C LEU A 58 16.84 4.68 -7.87
N ALA A 59 16.97 3.83 -6.85
CA ALA A 59 15.82 3.15 -6.25
C ALA A 59 15.04 4.11 -5.36
N ILE A 60 13.72 3.95 -5.34
CA ILE A 60 12.81 4.76 -4.54
C ILE A 60 11.97 3.83 -3.68
N MET A 61 11.84 4.17 -2.40
CA MET A 61 10.82 3.62 -1.53
C MET A 61 9.56 4.47 -1.64
N PHE A 62 8.50 3.87 -2.19
CA PHE A 62 7.19 4.47 -2.35
C PHE A 62 6.32 4.07 -1.18
N LYS A 63 5.62 5.05 -0.60
CA LYS A 63 4.44 4.82 0.24
C LYS A 63 3.20 5.17 -0.56
N VAL A 64 2.35 4.17 -0.81
CA VAL A 64 1.18 4.29 -1.69
C VAL A 64 -0.08 3.92 -0.94
N TRP A 65 -1.11 4.75 -1.09
CA TRP A 65 -2.44 4.49 -0.61
C TRP A 65 -3.17 3.47 -1.48
N ARG A 66 -3.72 2.43 -0.87
CA ARG A 66 -4.58 1.44 -1.53
C ARG A 66 -6.01 1.56 -1.00
N ASP A 67 -6.93 2.02 -1.85
CA ASP A 67 -8.35 2.20 -1.48
C ASP A 67 -9.02 0.91 -0.95
N LEU A 68 -8.63 -0.25 -1.48
CA LEU A 68 -8.97 -1.57 -0.98
C LEU A 68 -7.63 -2.28 -0.72
N PRO A 69 -7.21 -2.52 0.52
CA PRO A 69 -7.98 -2.62 1.77
C PRO A 69 -8.16 -1.33 2.60
N GLY A 70 -7.73 -0.16 2.13
CA GLY A 70 -7.82 1.10 2.86
C GLY A 70 -6.63 1.33 3.78
N ARG A 71 -5.41 1.14 3.25
CA ARG A 71 -4.16 1.30 4.00
C ARG A 71 -3.04 1.83 3.12
N CYS A 72 -2.00 2.37 3.75
CA CYS A 72 -0.75 2.64 3.07
C CYS A 72 0.08 1.35 2.94
N GLU A 73 0.60 1.09 1.76
CA GLU A 73 1.58 0.03 1.50
C GLU A 73 2.89 0.65 1.06
N GLU A 74 3.99 0.06 1.50
CA GLU A 74 5.34 0.51 1.16
C GLU A 74 6.03 -0.54 0.29
N PHE A 75 6.67 -0.09 -0.78
CA PHE A 75 7.46 -0.96 -1.65
C PHE A 75 8.61 -0.18 -2.29
N THR A 76 9.62 -0.90 -2.75
CA THR A 76 10.82 -0.34 -3.36
C THR A 76 10.86 -0.68 -4.84
N GLY A 77 11.22 0.29 -5.66
CA GLY A 77 11.38 0.10 -7.10
C GLY A 77 11.98 1.31 -7.80
N ARG A 78 12.15 1.18 -9.10
CA ARG A 78 12.65 2.25 -9.99
C ARG A 78 11.54 2.70 -10.92
N VAL A 79 11.41 4.01 -11.12
CA VAL A 79 10.42 4.53 -12.06
C VAL A 79 10.95 4.36 -13.48
N HIS A 80 10.34 3.45 -14.22
CA HIS A 80 10.70 3.17 -15.59
C HIS A 80 10.04 4.15 -16.56
N TYR A 81 8.78 4.55 -16.28
CA TYR A 81 8.03 5.44 -17.15
C TYR A 81 6.96 6.24 -16.39
N ILE A 82 6.80 7.51 -16.76
CA ILE A 82 5.69 8.34 -16.33
C ILE A 82 4.78 8.58 -17.53
N ASN A 83 3.51 8.17 -17.42
CA ASN A 83 2.51 8.50 -18.42
C ASN A 83 1.85 9.85 -18.06
N PRO A 84 2.11 10.94 -18.82
CA PRO A 84 1.58 12.26 -18.50
C PRO A 84 0.07 12.37 -18.70
N SER A 85 -0.49 11.60 -19.64
CA SER A 85 -1.92 11.64 -19.98
C SER A 85 -2.77 10.95 -18.91
N ASP A 86 -2.31 9.82 -18.38
CA ASP A 86 -3.03 9.05 -17.36
C ASP A 86 -2.62 9.39 -15.92
N LYS A 87 -1.59 10.23 -15.73
CA LYS A 87 -0.98 10.55 -14.43
C LYS A 87 -0.63 9.29 -13.62
N LYS A 88 -0.06 8.30 -14.31
CA LYS A 88 0.35 7.01 -13.74
C LYS A 88 1.85 6.80 -13.87
N LEU A 89 2.45 6.32 -12.77
CA LEU A 89 3.83 5.86 -12.66
C LEU A 89 3.89 4.37 -12.98
N TRP A 90 4.86 3.98 -13.78
CA TRP A 90 5.23 2.59 -14.02
C TRP A 90 6.54 2.33 -13.29
N ILE A 91 6.46 1.50 -12.26
CA ILE A 91 7.55 1.23 -11.34
C ILE A 91 7.98 -0.22 -11.56
N GLU A 92 9.26 -0.41 -11.82
CA GLU A 92 9.90 -1.73 -11.84
C GLU A 92 10.35 -2.07 -10.42
N CYS A 93 9.75 -3.10 -9.84
CA CYS A 93 10.08 -3.61 -8.52
C CYS A 93 11.38 -4.44 -8.58
N GLU A 94 11.99 -4.69 -7.42
CA GLU A 94 13.25 -5.47 -7.34
C GLU A 94 13.13 -6.91 -7.87
N ASP A 95 11.92 -7.48 -7.83
CA ASP A 95 11.62 -8.82 -8.37
C ASP A 95 11.43 -8.83 -9.90
N GLY A 96 11.57 -7.67 -10.56
CA GLY A 96 11.35 -7.50 -12.00
C GLY A 96 9.87 -7.41 -12.39
N SER A 97 8.96 -7.37 -11.42
CA SER A 97 7.55 -7.09 -11.68
C SER A 97 7.32 -5.60 -11.93
N PHE A 98 6.23 -5.27 -12.64
CA PHE A 98 5.86 -3.89 -12.90
C PHE A 98 4.59 -3.52 -12.15
N GLU A 99 4.68 -2.47 -11.36
CA GLU A 99 3.58 -1.92 -10.60
C GLU A 99 3.13 -0.58 -11.19
N ARG A 100 1.81 -0.40 -11.30
CA ARG A 100 1.21 0.84 -11.82
C ARG A 100 0.56 1.59 -10.67
N VAL A 101 1.01 2.81 -10.44
CA VAL A 101 0.54 3.65 -9.33
C VAL A 101 0.06 4.99 -9.87
N GLY A 102 -1.12 5.44 -9.45
CA GLY A 102 -1.61 6.78 -9.75
C GLY A 102 -0.88 7.81 -8.89
N PHE A 103 -0.55 8.98 -9.45
CA PHE A 103 0.12 10.05 -8.71
C PHE A 103 -0.65 10.48 -7.45
N GLN A 104 -1.99 10.44 -7.50
CA GLN A 104 -2.87 10.80 -6.38
C GLN A 104 -2.87 9.78 -5.23
N ASP A 105 -2.32 8.60 -5.46
CA ASP A 105 -2.22 7.54 -4.46
C ASP A 105 -0.84 7.51 -3.83
N VAL A 106 0.14 8.23 -4.38
CA VAL A 106 1.48 8.36 -3.79
C VAL A 106 1.40 9.29 -2.59
N VAL A 107 1.69 8.75 -1.41
CA VAL A 107 1.71 9.48 -0.14
C VAL A 107 3.08 10.12 0.08
N THR A 108 4.13 9.31 0.02
CA THR A 108 5.51 9.75 0.28
C THR A 108 6.48 9.01 -0.62
N VAL A 109 7.53 9.70 -1.03
CA VAL A 109 8.61 9.18 -1.88
C VAL A 109 9.93 9.42 -1.16
N ASN A 110 10.69 8.36 -0.92
CA ASN A 110 12.04 8.45 -0.36
C ASN A 110 13.04 7.84 -1.34
N VAL A 111 14.04 8.61 -1.75
CA VAL A 111 15.12 8.13 -2.61
C VAL A 111 16.12 7.36 -1.77
N ILE A 112 16.48 6.16 -2.23
CA ILE A 112 17.54 5.33 -1.65
C ILE A 112 18.78 5.57 -2.50
N ASP A 113 19.75 6.30 -1.94
CA ASP A 113 21.09 6.56 -2.51
C ASP A 113 22.15 5.71 -1.80
#